data_AF-A0A1B9FS08-F1
#
_entry.id   AF-A0A1B9FS08-F1
#
_cell.length_a   1.000
_cell.length_b   1.000
_cell.length_c   1.000
_cell.angle_alpha   90.00
_cell.angle_beta   90.00
_cell.angle_gamma   90.00
#
_symmetry.space_group_name_H-M   'P 1'
#
loop_
_entity.id
_entity.type
_entity.pdbx_description
1 polymer ?
#
loop_
_entity_poly.entity_id
_entity_poly.type
_entity_poly.pdbx_seq_one_letter_code
_entity_poly.pdbx_strand_id
1 'polypeptide(L)' 'MTKDAGMEEFYDKMGAVTPEEAAGPFAEFAEKLNLEMSGKFWAPMGARGIGNAEEVLGKEWTKQSGPLELPW' A
#
# COMPACT_ATOMS: atom_id res chain seq x y z
N MET A 1 -4.27 0.82 -8.82
CA MET A 1 -4.04 0.60 -10.26
C MET A 1 -5.32 0.94 -10.99
N THR A 2 -5.27 1.51 -12.19
CA THR A 2 -6.45 1.84 -12.99
C THR A 2 -6.70 0.75 -14.01
N LYS A 3 -7.92 0.20 -14.00
CA LYS A 3 -8.42 -0.67 -15.06
C LYS A 3 -8.54 0.17 -16.34
N ASP A 4 -8.22 -0.40 -17.51
CA ASP A 4 -8.28 0.25 -18.84
C ASP A 4 -7.19 1.28 -19.15
N ALA A 5 -6.07 1.26 -18.40
CA ALA A 5 -4.88 2.09 -18.65
C ALA A 5 -3.67 1.30 -19.19
N GLY A 6 -3.90 0.13 -19.81
CA GLY A 6 -2.84 -0.77 -20.28
C GLY A 6 -2.12 -1.52 -19.16
N MET A 7 -2.77 -1.63 -17.99
CA MET A 7 -2.27 -2.31 -16.80
C MET A 7 -3.20 -3.45 -16.39
N GLU A 8 -4.06 -3.96 -17.29
CA GLU A 8 -5.07 -4.97 -16.95
C GLU A 8 -4.44 -6.25 -16.37
N GLU A 9 -3.33 -6.72 -16.94
CA GLU A 9 -2.62 -7.90 -16.43
C GLU A 9 -2.15 -7.70 -14.99
N PHE A 10 -1.66 -6.50 -14.66
CA PHE A 10 -1.17 -6.18 -13.32
C PHE A 10 -2.30 -5.84 -12.36
N TYR A 11 -3.43 -5.32 -12.86
CA TYR A 11 -4.61 -4.99 -12.05
C TYR A 11 -5.13 -6.23 -11.32
N ASP A 12 -5.33 -7.33 -12.06
CA ASP A 12 -5.84 -8.58 -11.48
C ASP A 12 -4.73 -9.37 -10.77
N LYS A 13 -3.53 -9.45 -11.35
CA LYS A 13 -2.42 -10.26 -10.81
C LYS A 13 -1.82 -9.70 -9.52
N MET A 14 -1.79 -8.39 -9.38
CA MET A 14 -1.16 -7.70 -8.25
C MET A 14 -2.18 -7.29 -7.18
N GLY A 15 -3.41 -7.80 -7.26
CA GLY A 15 -4.45 -7.62 -6.25
C GLY A 15 -4.88 -6.16 -6.08
N ALA A 16 -5.19 -5.47 -7.19
CA ALA A 16 -5.69 -4.11 -7.12
C ALA A 16 -6.88 -3.99 -6.16
N VAL A 17 -6.78 -3.03 -5.25
CA VAL A 17 -7.83 -2.71 -4.28
C VAL A 17 -8.70 -1.59 -4.83
N THR A 18 -10.01 -1.71 -4.61
CA THR A 18 -10.97 -0.66 -4.98
C THR A 18 -10.87 0.55 -4.03
N PRO A 19 -11.31 1.75 -4.46
CA PRO A 19 -11.36 2.92 -3.59
C PRO A 19 -12.13 2.67 -2.28
N GLU A 20 -13.24 1.93 -2.35
CA GLU A 20 -14.08 1.58 -1.21
C GLU A 20 -13.34 0.71 -0.20
N GLU A 21 -12.57 -0.28 -0.68
CA GLU A 21 -11.74 -1.13 0.17
C GLU A 21 -10.55 -0.38 0.78
N ALA A 22 -9.99 0.60 0.07
CA ALA A 22 -8.85 1.39 0.54
C ALA A 22 -9.26 2.49 1.54
N ALA A 23 -10.51 2.99 1.47
CA ALA A 23 -10.96 4.15 2.23
C ALA A 23 -10.88 3.95 3.76
N GLY A 24 -11.33 2.80 4.27
CA GLY A 24 -11.31 2.49 5.70
C GLY A 24 -9.89 2.49 6.28
N PRO A 25 -8.98 1.62 5.78
CA PRO A 25 -7.59 1.58 6.24
C PRO A 25 -6.86 2.92 6.11
N PHE A 26 -7.16 3.70 5.07
CA PHE A 26 -6.58 5.02 4.88
C PHE A 26 -7.06 6.01 5.96
N ALA A 27 -8.35 6.03 6.28
CA ALA A 27 -8.89 6.86 7.36
C ALA A 27 -8.28 6.48 8.72
N GLU A 28 -8.22 5.19 9.03
CA GLU A 28 -7.59 4.69 10.26
C GLU A 28 -6.09 5.03 10.35
N PHE A 29 -5.39 5.07 9.21
CA PHE A 29 -4.00 5.52 9.17
C PHE A 29 -3.89 7.03 9.38
N ALA A 30 -4.77 7.82 8.78
CA ALA A 30 -4.78 9.27 8.91
C ALA A 30 -4.97 9.72 10.37
N GLU A 31 -5.80 9.01 11.14
CA GLU A 31 -5.99 9.27 12.58
C GLU A 31 -4.74 9.03 13.43
N LYS A 32 -3.78 8.24 12.94
CA LYS A 32 -2.52 7.92 13.65
C LYS A 32 -1.39 8.90 13.32
N LEU A 33 -1.57 9.75 12.31
CA LEU A 33 -0.54 10.68 11.87
C LEU A 33 -0.12 11.62 12.99
N ASN A 34 1.19 11.74 13.18
CA ASN A 34 1.81 12.65 14.12
C ASN A 34 3.10 13.25 13.52
N LEU A 35 3.74 14.16 14.26
CA LEU A 35 4.95 14.85 13.77
C LEU A 35 6.14 13.89 13.50
N GLU A 36 6.24 12.76 14.20
CA GLU A 36 7.32 11.77 13.98
C GLU A 36 7.13 10.99 12.66
N MET A 37 5.91 10.98 12.13
CA MET A 37 5.57 10.35 10.85
C MET A 37 5.72 11.31 9.66
N SER A 38 5.97 12.59 9.92
CA SER A 38 6.12 13.62 8.88
C SER A 38 7.42 13.44 8.09
N GLY A 39 7.41 13.80 6.80
CA GLY A 39 8.58 13.73 5.92
C GLY A 39 8.97 12.31 5.48
N LYS A 40 8.10 11.33 5.74
CA LYS A 40 8.32 9.91 5.41
C LYS A 40 7.26 9.43 4.43
N PHE A 41 7.62 8.42 3.63
CA PHE A 41 6.67 7.74 2.76
C PHE A 41 6.04 6.56 3.48
N TRP A 42 4.72 6.43 3.36
CA TRP A 42 3.94 5.39 4.02
C TRP A 42 3.00 4.69 3.05
N ALA A 43 2.88 3.37 3.22
CA ALA A 43 1.80 2.57 2.66
C ALA A 43 0.79 2.26 3.78
N PRO A 44 -0.37 2.94 3.82
CA PRO A 44 -1.38 2.77 4.87
C PRO A 44 -1.90 1.34 5.04
N MET A 45 -2.00 0.60 3.92
CA MET A 45 -2.41 -0.80 3.89
C MET A 45 -1.23 -1.78 3.99
N GLY A 46 -0.03 -1.29 4.30
CA GLY A 46 1.19 -2.09 4.31
C GLY A 46 1.57 -2.60 2.92
N ALA A 47 2.30 -3.71 2.89
CA ALA A 47 2.73 -4.36 1.65
C ALA A 47 1.56 -4.72 0.71
N ARG A 48 0.36 -4.99 1.26
CA ARG A 48 -0.85 -5.25 0.45
C ARG A 48 -1.25 -4.06 -0.42
N GLY A 49 -0.97 -2.83 0.02
CA GLY A 49 -1.24 -1.63 -0.77
C GLY A 49 -0.25 -1.41 -1.91
N ILE A 50 0.82 -2.22 -1.99
CA ILE A 50 1.89 -2.10 -2.97
C ILE A 50 1.83 -3.34 -3.86
N GLY A 51 1.33 -3.19 -5.08
CA GLY A 51 1.10 -4.34 -5.97
C GLY A 51 2.34 -5.21 -6.18
N ASN A 52 3.53 -4.61 -6.22
CA ASN A 52 4.82 -5.28 -6.39
C ASN A 52 5.69 -5.31 -5.12
N ALA A 53 5.09 -5.26 -3.93
CA ALA A 53 5.84 -5.19 -2.65
C ALA A 53 6.91 -6.28 -2.52
N GLU A 54 6.62 -7.52 -2.92
CA GLU A 54 7.58 -8.61 -2.82
C GLU A 54 8.82 -8.37 -3.69
N GLU A 55 8.63 -7.84 -4.89
CA GLU A 55 9.69 -7.63 -5.88
C GLU A 55 10.59 -6.45 -5.49
N VAL A 56 10.03 -5.41 -4.88
CA VAL A 56 10.76 -4.15 -4.59
C VAL A 56 11.25 -4.03 -3.15
N LEU A 57 10.56 -4.64 -2.18
CA LEU A 57 10.94 -4.60 -0.76
C LEU A 57 11.53 -5.93 -0.29
N GLY A 58 11.07 -7.06 -0.85
CA GLY A 58 11.46 -8.40 -0.42
C GLY A 58 10.36 -9.14 0.38
N LYS A 59 10.50 -10.46 0.47
CA LYS A 59 9.51 -11.38 1.10
C LYS A 59 9.33 -11.18 2.60
N GLU A 60 10.27 -10.55 3.29
CA GLU A 60 10.09 -10.24 4.72
C GLU A 60 9.03 -9.16 4.96
N TRP A 61 8.93 -8.19 4.05
CA TRP A 61 8.03 -7.04 4.19
C TRP A 61 6.58 -7.40 3.84
N THR A 62 6.37 -8.41 3.01
CA THR A 62 5.02 -8.92 2.70
C THR A 62 4.35 -9.63 3.86
N LYS A 63 5.10 -9.98 4.91
CA LYS A 63 4.58 -10.63 6.13
C LYS A 63 4.16 -9.62 7.20
N GLN A 64 4.58 -8.37 7.09
CA GLN A 64 4.18 -7.34 8.05
C GLN A 64 2.73 -6.94 7.85
N SER A 65 2.02 -6.81 8.96
CA SER A 65 0.62 -6.39 9.00
C SER A 65 0.52 -4.94 9.44
N GLY A 66 -0.36 -4.17 8.79
CA GLY A 66 -0.59 -2.76 9.11
C GLY A 66 0.24 -1.79 8.27
N PRO A 67 0.19 -0.49 8.60
CA PRO A 67 0.89 0.56 7.85
C PRO A 67 2.40 0.34 7.80
N LEU A 68 2.99 0.57 6.62
CA LEU A 68 4.41 0.35 6.36
C LEU A 68 5.12 1.65 6.02
N GLU A 69 6.20 1.98 6.73
CA GLU A 69 7.14 3.03 6.36
C GLU A 69 8.03 2.54 5.21
N LEU A 70 8.18 3.34 4.17
CA LEU A 70 8.96 3.00 2.99
C LEU A 70 10.38 3.58 3.13
N PRO A 71 11.42 2.88 2.64
CA PRO A 71 12.81 3.23 2.91
C PRO A 71 13.38 4.37 2.03
N TRP A 72 12.55 4.99 1.18
CA TRP A 72 12.91 6.09 0.29
C TRP A 72 12.27 7.40 0.72
#